data_AF-A0A2M7VX77-F1
#
_entry.id   AF-A0A2M7VX77-F1
#
_cell.length_a   1.000
_cell.length_b   1.000
_cell.length_c   1.000
_cell.angle_alpha   90.00
_cell.angle_beta   90.00
_cell.angle_gamma   90.00
#
_symmetry.space_group_name_H-M   'P 1'
#
loop_
_entity.id
_entity.type
_entity.pdbx_description
1 polymer ?
#
loop_
_entity_poly.entity_id
_entity_poly.type
_entity_poly.pdbx_seq_one_letter_code
_entity_poly.pdbx_strand_id
1 'polypeptide(L)'
;MYKIFEKLGIEGWKALVPFYGTYLAVKTIKKSWAWTITYYVPFLGFVVWMGIIVELMKLLGKTSFKDHFLGVVFAGIYLPYIGFKEDVKFLGFEAAANYKKSFKREWVDAIIFAVVAATLIRGFYIEAFTIPTSSMEQKLLVG
;
A
#
# COMPACT_ATOMS: atom_id res chain seq x y z
N MET A 1 -3.10 -9.97 -8.16
CA MET A 1 -4.04 -10.20 -7.03
C MET A 1 -4.95 -11.41 -7.26
N TYR A 2 -5.55 -11.61 -8.44
CA TYR A 2 -6.41 -12.76 -8.74
C TYR A 2 -5.86 -14.13 -8.27
N LYS A 3 -4.70 -14.55 -8.76
CA LYS A 3 -4.08 -15.84 -8.38
C LYS A 3 -3.63 -15.90 -6.92
N ILE A 4 -3.29 -14.75 -6.34
CA ILE A 4 -2.94 -14.65 -4.92
C ILE A 4 -4.17 -14.95 -4.06
N PHE A 5 -5.35 -14.47 -4.45
CA PHE A 5 -6.61 -14.76 -3.74
C PHE A 5 -6.94 -16.25 -3.80
N GLU A 6 -6.79 -16.88 -4.97
CA GLU A 6 -6.98 -18.32 -5.11
C GLU A 6 -6.04 -19.12 -4.19
N LYS A 7 -4.76 -18.71 -4.10
CA LYS A 7 -3.80 -19.32 -3.15
C LYS A 7 -4.20 -19.14 -1.68
N LEU A 8 -4.93 -18.08 -1.36
CA LEU A 8 -5.43 -17.76 -0.02
C LEU A 8 -6.81 -18.39 0.26
N GLY A 9 -7.34 -19.21 -0.65
CA GLY A 9 -8.66 -19.84 -0.50
C GLY A 9 -9.84 -18.90 -0.76
N ILE A 10 -9.59 -17.76 -1.41
CA ILE A 10 -10.62 -16.77 -1.79
C ILE A 10 -10.85 -16.89 -3.30
N GLU A 11 -12.11 -16.78 -3.73
CA GLU A 11 -12.44 -16.75 -5.14
C GLU A 11 -11.69 -15.61 -5.86
N GLY A 12 -10.88 -15.95 -6.87
CA GLY A 12 -9.95 -15.02 -7.52
C GLY A 12 -10.62 -13.79 -8.13
N TRP A 13 -11.85 -13.93 -8.66
CA TRP A 13 -12.59 -12.83 -9.29
C TRP A 13 -12.90 -11.70 -8.31
N LYS A 14 -13.00 -12.00 -7.00
CA LYS A 14 -13.24 -10.98 -5.96
C LYS A 14 -12.11 -9.97 -5.87
N ALA A 15 -10.91 -10.31 -6.33
CA ALA A 15 -9.78 -9.38 -6.42
C ALA A 15 -9.96 -8.29 -7.47
N LEU A 16 -10.84 -8.51 -8.47
CA LEU A 16 -11.09 -7.57 -9.56
C LEU A 16 -12.18 -6.56 -9.22
N VAL A 17 -13.01 -6.85 -8.22
CA VAL A 17 -14.08 -5.97 -7.76
C VAL A 17 -13.46 -4.81 -6.96
N PRO A 18 -13.60 -3.55 -7.41
CA PRO A 18 -13.12 -2.39 -6.66
C PRO A 18 -13.76 -2.33 -5.27
N PHE A 19 -13.05 -1.77 -4.29
CA PHE A 19 -13.43 -1.70 -2.86
C PHE A 19 -13.55 -3.05 -2.16
N TYR A 20 -14.35 -3.99 -2.68
CA TYR A 20 -14.54 -5.31 -2.09
C TYR A 20 -13.26 -6.15 -2.10
N GLY A 21 -12.53 -6.17 -3.21
CA GLY A 21 -11.25 -6.87 -3.30
C GLY A 21 -10.23 -6.33 -2.28
N THR A 22 -10.13 -5.01 -2.15
CA THR A 22 -9.25 -4.36 -1.16
C THR A 22 -9.69 -4.68 0.27
N TYR A 23 -10.98 -4.61 0.55
CA TYR A 23 -11.54 -4.96 1.86
C TYR A 23 -11.22 -6.42 2.22
N LEU A 24 -11.40 -7.36 1.28
CA LEU A 24 -11.05 -8.76 1.48
C LEU A 24 -9.55 -8.95 1.71
N ALA A 25 -8.70 -8.29 0.93
CA ALA A 25 -7.25 -8.34 1.15
C ALA A 25 -6.88 -7.89 2.58
N VAL A 26 -7.44 -6.76 3.02
CA VAL A 26 -7.24 -6.19 4.37
C VAL A 26 -7.77 -7.13 5.47
N LYS A 27 -8.96 -7.70 5.27
CA LYS A 27 -9.57 -8.67 6.18
C LYS A 27 -8.72 -9.94 6.31
N THR A 28 -8.20 -10.44 5.19
CA THR A 28 -7.33 -11.63 5.16
C THR A 28 -6.05 -11.38 5.94
N ILE A 29 -5.37 -10.25 5.75
CA ILE A 29 -4.17 -9.91 6.53
C ILE A 29 -4.45 -9.52 7.99
N LYS A 30 -5.69 -9.68 8.47
CA LYS A 30 -6.14 -9.34 9.83
C LYS A 30 -5.82 -7.90 10.25
N LYS A 31 -5.86 -6.94 9.32
CA LYS A 31 -5.71 -5.51 9.62
C LYS A 31 -7.07 -4.85 9.82
N SER A 32 -7.07 -3.69 10.47
CA SER A 32 -8.29 -2.92 10.70
C SER A 32 -8.90 -2.44 9.38
N TRP A 33 -10.22 -2.34 9.33
CA TRP A 33 -10.97 -1.84 8.16
C TRP A 33 -10.51 -0.43 7.72
N ALA A 34 -9.94 0.36 8.63
CA ALA A 34 -9.34 1.66 8.34
C ALA A 34 -8.29 1.60 7.22
N TRP A 35 -7.53 0.50 7.09
CA TRP A 35 -6.58 0.31 5.98
C TRP A 35 -7.30 0.34 4.63
N THR A 36 -8.52 -0.19 4.55
CA THR A 36 -9.32 -0.14 3.32
C THR A 36 -9.67 1.30 2.96
N ILE A 37 -9.98 2.16 3.94
CA ILE A 37 -10.27 3.58 3.69
C ILE A 37 -9.01 4.33 3.27
N THR A 38 -7.94 4.19 4.05
CA THR A 38 -6.68 4.88 3.80
C THR A 38 -6.11 4.54 2.42
N TYR A 39 -6.33 3.32 1.93
CA TYR A 39 -5.96 2.90 0.58
C TYR A 39 -6.45 3.86 -0.53
N TYR A 40 -7.64 4.43 -0.38
CA TYR A 40 -8.24 5.33 -1.36
C TYR A 40 -7.90 6.81 -1.13
N VAL A 41 -7.18 7.12 -0.05
CA VAL A 41 -6.65 8.47 0.19
C VAL A 41 -5.42 8.67 -0.69
N PRO A 42 -5.34 9.72 -1.53
CA PRO A 42 -4.15 9.99 -2.33
C PRO A 42 -2.89 10.08 -1.48
N PHE A 43 -1.76 9.61 -2.01
CA PHE A 43 -0.44 9.53 -1.37
C PHE A 43 -0.35 8.60 -0.14
N LEU A 44 -1.23 8.73 0.86
CA LEU A 44 -1.32 7.79 1.99
C LEU A 44 -1.67 6.38 1.53
N GLY A 45 -2.57 6.28 0.55
CA GLY A 45 -3.03 5.03 -0.02
C GLY A 45 -1.92 4.23 -0.67
N PHE A 46 -0.89 4.89 -1.18
CA PHE A 46 0.30 4.23 -1.71
C PHE A 46 1.06 3.46 -0.63
N VAL A 47 1.23 4.04 0.56
CA VAL A 47 1.88 3.38 1.71
C VAL A 47 1.10 2.14 2.13
N VAL A 48 -0.24 2.27 2.18
CA VAL A 48 -1.11 1.16 2.54
C VAL A 48 -1.14 0.07 1.47
N TRP A 49 -1.14 0.45 0.19
CA TRP A 49 -1.05 -0.50 -0.92
C TRP A 49 0.24 -1.32 -0.86
N MET A 50 1.39 -0.67 -0.63
CA MET A 50 2.67 -1.37 -0.39
C MET A 50 2.57 -2.32 0.81
N GLY A 51 1.98 -1.86 1.91
CA GLY A 51 1.76 -2.65 3.11
C GLY A 51 0.91 -3.90 2.84
N ILE A 52 -0.22 -3.76 2.15
CA ILE A 52 -1.11 -4.87 1.79
C ILE A 52 -0.35 -5.93 0.98
N ILE A 53 0.38 -5.53 -0.05
CA ILE A 53 1.18 -6.46 -0.87
C ILE A 53 2.20 -7.20 -0.01
N VAL A 54 2.96 -6.47 0.80
CA VAL A 54 4.00 -7.05 1.68
C VAL A 54 3.38 -8.05 2.65
N GLU A 55 2.27 -7.72 3.31
CA GLU A 55 1.62 -8.64 4.25
C GLU A 55 1.05 -9.88 3.56
N LEU A 56 0.44 -9.73 2.37
CA LEU A 56 -0.03 -10.88 1.57
C LEU A 56 1.14 -11.79 1.16
N MET A 57 2.29 -11.22 0.83
CA MET A 57 3.47 -11.98 0.48
C MET A 57 4.06 -12.75 1.67
N LYS A 58 4.01 -12.19 2.89
CA LYS A 58 4.39 -12.92 4.10
C LYS A 58 3.51 -14.13 4.35
N LEU A 59 2.19 -14.02 4.09
CA LEU A 59 1.26 -15.15 4.17
C LEU A 59 1.61 -16.28 3.18
N LEU A 60 2.34 -15.98 2.12
CA LEU A 60 2.84 -16.93 1.12
C LEU A 60 4.31 -17.34 1.35
N GLY A 61 4.91 -16.95 2.48
CA GLY A 61 6.31 -17.28 2.82
C GLY A 61 7.38 -16.46 2.10
N LYS A 62 6.99 -15.45 1.32
CA LYS A 62 7.92 -14.57 0.61
C LYS A 62 8.29 -13.38 1.49
N THR A 63 9.21 -13.61 2.43
CA THR A 63 9.59 -12.66 3.49
C THR A 63 10.89 -11.89 3.18
N SER A 64 11.58 -12.22 2.08
CA SER A 64 12.84 -11.59 1.70
C SER A 64 12.66 -10.12 1.29
N PHE A 65 13.71 -9.31 1.43
CA PHE A 65 13.70 -7.94 0.94
C PHE A 65 13.49 -7.88 -0.58
N LYS A 66 14.17 -8.76 -1.34
CA LYS A 66 14.04 -8.83 -2.80
C LYS A 66 12.61 -9.13 -3.21
N ASP A 67 11.97 -10.08 -2.53
CA ASP A 67 10.58 -10.44 -2.77
C ASP A 67 9.66 -9.22 -2.57
N HIS A 68 9.76 -8.54 -1.43
CA HIS A 68 8.93 -7.37 -1.16
C HIS A 68 9.17 -6.23 -2.14
N PHE A 69 10.43 -5.95 -2.48
CA PHE A 69 10.79 -4.92 -3.46
C PHE A 69 10.19 -5.24 -4.84
N LEU A 70 10.37 -6.48 -5.32
CA LEU A 70 9.79 -6.93 -6.59
C LEU A 70 8.26 -6.94 -6.57
N GLY A 71 7.66 -7.33 -5.44
CA GLY A 71 6.21 -7.34 -5.26
C GLY A 71 5.59 -5.95 -5.28
N VAL A 72 6.31 -4.92 -4.81
CA VAL A 72 5.85 -3.53 -4.82
C VAL A 72 6.14 -2.86 -6.16
N VAL A 73 7.42 -2.82 -6.58
CA VAL A 73 7.84 -2.06 -7.76
C VAL A 73 7.36 -2.72 -9.05
N PHE A 74 7.37 -4.05 -9.10
CA PHE A 74 6.95 -4.84 -10.26
C PHE A 74 5.66 -5.61 -9.97
N ALA A 75 4.74 -5.03 -9.19
CA ALA A 75 3.50 -5.67 -8.76
C ALA A 75 2.70 -6.30 -9.92
N GLY A 76 2.64 -5.62 -11.07
CA GLY A 76 1.93 -6.10 -12.25
C GLY A 76 2.48 -7.40 -12.85
N ILE A 77 3.77 -7.69 -12.65
CA ILE A 77 4.44 -8.88 -13.21
C ILE A 77 4.74 -9.90 -12.10
N TYR A 78 5.28 -9.44 -10.98
CA TYR A 78 5.75 -10.30 -9.90
C TYR A 78 4.59 -11.00 -9.17
N LEU A 79 3.46 -10.32 -8.93
CA LEU A 79 2.33 -10.93 -8.23
C LEU A 79 1.65 -12.03 -9.05
N PRO A 80 1.39 -11.87 -10.37
CA PRO A 80 1.01 -13.00 -11.20
C PRO A 80 2.07 -14.10 -11.21
N TYR A 81 3.36 -13.76 -11.38
CA TYR A 81 4.46 -14.74 -11.43
C TYR A 81 4.49 -15.67 -10.19
N ILE A 82 4.45 -15.12 -8.98
CA ILE A 82 4.39 -15.93 -7.75
C ILE A 82 3.01 -16.60 -7.57
N GLY A 83 1.95 -16.01 -8.13
CA GLY A 83 0.59 -16.56 -8.09
C GLY A 83 0.39 -17.81 -8.96
N PHE A 84 1.17 -17.99 -10.02
CA PHE A 84 1.12 -19.18 -10.86
C PHE A 84 2.11 -20.28 -10.44
N LYS A 85 3.07 -19.94 -9.58
CA LYS A 85 4.05 -20.89 -9.06
C LYS A 85 3.45 -21.90 -8.08
N GLU A 86 3.64 -23.20 -8.31
CA GLU A 86 3.08 -24.27 -7.47
C GLU A 86 3.76 -24.42 -6.10
N ASP A 87 5.04 -24.04 -5.99
CA ASP A 87 5.82 -24.05 -4.75
C ASP A 87 5.31 -23.05 -3.72
N VAL A 88 4.61 -22.02 -4.18
CA VAL A 88 4.07 -20.95 -3.33
C VAL A 88 2.72 -21.36 -2.79
N LYS A 89 2.64 -21.71 -1.51
CA LYS A 89 1.39 -22.06 -0.81
C LYS A 89 1.12 -21.08 0.32
N PHE A 90 -0.14 -21.00 0.73
CA PHE A 90 -0.52 -20.26 1.93
C PHE A 90 0.06 -20.95 3.17
N LEU A 91 0.95 -20.25 3.88
CA LEU A 91 1.64 -20.77 5.07
C LEU A 91 0.86 -20.53 6.38
N GLY A 92 -0.33 -19.95 6.30
CA GLY A 92 -1.12 -19.60 7.48
C GLY A 92 -0.72 -18.27 8.11
N PHE A 93 -1.59 -17.79 9.00
CA PHE A 93 -1.43 -16.49 9.65
C PHE A 93 -0.31 -16.46 10.71
N GLU A 94 -0.01 -17.60 11.34
CA GLU A 94 1.03 -17.71 12.37
C GLU A 94 2.44 -17.55 11.78
N ALA A 95 2.69 -18.15 10.62
CA ALA A 95 3.96 -18.02 9.91
C ALA A 95 4.26 -16.56 9.54
N ALA A 96 3.23 -15.79 9.14
CA ALA A 96 3.37 -14.36 8.85
C ALA A 96 3.51 -13.50 10.11
N ALA A 97 2.85 -13.87 11.23
CA ALA A 97 2.95 -13.16 12.50
C ALA A 97 4.34 -13.28 13.14
N ASN A 98 5.02 -14.40 12.95
CA ASN A 98 6.37 -14.64 13.48
C ASN A 98 7.48 -13.90 12.70
N TYR A 99 7.15 -13.23 11.60
CA TYR A 99 8.11 -12.44 10.84
C TYR A 99 8.43 -11.12 11.55
N LYS A 100 9.66 -11.01 12.09
CA LYS A 100 10.19 -9.74 12.60
C LYS A 100 10.88 -8.97 11.49
N LYS A 101 10.49 -7.71 11.29
CA LYS A 101 11.22 -6.78 10.42
C LYS A 101 12.61 -6.52 11.02
N SER A 102 13.61 -6.33 10.17
CA SER A 102 14.93 -5.92 10.64
C SER A 102 14.92 -4.43 11.04
N PHE A 103 15.74 -4.07 12.01
CA PHE A 103 15.88 -2.68 12.48
C PHE A 103 16.14 -1.68 11.34
N LYS A 104 17.05 -2.05 10.41
CA LYS A 104 17.34 -1.22 9.21
C LYS A 104 16.10 -0.98 8.37
N ARG A 105 15.21 -1.98 8.26
CA ARG A 105 13.99 -1.87 7.45
C ARG A 105 12.95 -0.98 8.11
N GLU A 106 12.78 -1.08 9.43
CA GLU A 106 11.87 -0.19 10.17
C GLU A 106 12.29 1.28 10.03
N TRP A 107 13.60 1.55 10.06
CA TRP A 107 14.14 2.88 9.80
C TRP A 107 13.84 3.40 8.39
N VAL A 108 13.99 2.54 7.37
CA VAL A 108 13.65 2.92 5.97
C VAL A 108 12.16 3.16 5.81
N ASP A 109 11.29 2.31 6.38
CA ASP A 109 9.84 2.49 6.36
C ASP A 109 9.45 3.84 7.01
N ALA A 110 10.11 4.22 8.12
CA ALA A 110 9.88 5.50 8.80
C ALA A 110 10.31 6.71 7.94
N ILE A 111 11.44 6.62 7.24
CA ILE A 111 11.90 7.67 6.32
C ILE A 111 10.90 7.86 5.17
N ILE A 112 10.44 6.77 4.55
CA ILE A 112 9.45 6.83 3.47
C ILE A 112 8.16 7.48 3.97
N PHE A 113 7.68 7.09 5.16
CA PHE A 113 6.50 7.71 5.77
C PHE A 113 6.71 9.21 6.02
N ALA A 114 7.87 9.62 6.55
CA ALA A 114 8.19 11.02 6.81
C ALA A 114 8.23 11.86 5.53
N VAL A 115 8.81 11.34 4.44
CA VAL A 115 8.84 12.04 3.14
C VAL A 115 7.42 12.22 2.58
N VAL A 116 6.58 11.18 2.66
CA VAL A 116 5.17 11.27 2.24
C VAL A 116 4.43 12.30 3.10
N ALA A 117 4.55 12.24 4.43
CA ALA A 117 3.94 13.21 5.33
C ALA A 117 4.40 14.64 5.07
N ALA A 118 5.71 14.87 4.89
CA ALA A 118 6.27 16.18 4.58
C ALA A 118 5.77 16.73 3.24
N THR A 119 5.62 15.87 2.24
CA THR A 119 5.05 16.24 0.93
C THR A 119 3.60 16.68 1.08
N LEU A 120 2.82 15.98 1.91
CA LEU A 120 1.41 16.31 2.16
C LEU A 120 1.25 17.60 2.95
N ILE A 121 2.06 17.79 4.00
CA ILE A 121 2.08 19.04 4.76
C ILE A 121 2.43 20.19 3.83
N ARG A 122 3.44 20.04 2.98
CA ARG A 122 3.81 21.09 2.02
C ARG A 122 2.69 21.38 1.02
N GLY A 123 2.11 20.34 0.41
CA GLY A 123 1.07 20.49 -0.62
C GLY A 123 -0.25 21.05 -0.09
N PHE A 124 -0.71 20.62 1.09
CA PHE A 124 -1.99 21.06 1.64
C PHE A 124 -1.92 22.29 2.55
N TYR A 125 -0.77 22.55 3.18
CA TYR A 125 -0.64 23.63 4.17
C TYR A 125 0.23 24.80 3.69
N ILE A 126 1.15 24.59 2.71
CA ILE A 126 2.20 25.57 2.34
C ILE A 126 2.27 25.85 0.83
N GLU A 127 1.34 25.36 0.01
CA GLU A 127 1.14 25.96 -1.33
C GLU A 127 0.50 27.33 -1.13
N ALA A 128 1.37 28.31 -0.88
CA ALA A 128 1.02 29.70 -0.69
C ALA A 128 0.15 30.17 -1.86
N PHE A 129 -0.96 30.82 -1.50
CA PHE A 129 -1.74 31.71 -2.35
C PHE A 129 -0.88 32.92 -2.78
N THR A 130 0.26 32.69 -3.42
CA THR A 130 0.89 33.71 -4.27
C THR A 130 -0.01 33.82 -5.48
N ILE A 131 -1.00 34.70 -5.35
CA ILE A 131 -1.95 35.08 -6.39
C ILE A 131 -1.12 35.50 -7.61
N PRO A 132 -1.08 34.73 -8.70
CA PRO A 132 -0.14 34.99 -9.79
C PRO A 132 -0.59 36.14 -10.69
N THR A 133 -1.75 36.75 -10.44
CA THR A 133 -2.29 37.83 -11.30
C THR A 133 -3.11 38.87 -10.53
N SER A 134 -2.90 40.13 -10.88
CA SER A 134 -3.60 41.33 -10.38
C SER A 134 -5.08 41.41 -10.80
N SER A 135 -5.64 40.40 -11.47
CA SER A 135 -7.01 40.45 -11.97
C SER A 135 -8.10 40.32 -10.88
N MET A 136 -7.71 40.22 -9.60
CA MET A 136 -8.60 40.29 -8.44
C MET A 136 -8.60 41.66 -7.74
N GLU A 137 -8.06 42.70 -8.39
CA GLU A 137 -7.95 44.09 -7.90
C GLU A 137 -9.25 44.71 -7.35
N GLN A 138 -10.44 44.18 -7.69
CA GLN A 138 -11.71 44.79 -7.29
C GLN A 138 -12.41 44.17 -6.08
N LYS A 139 -11.86 43.13 -5.42
CA LYS A 139 -12.57 42.53 -4.27
C LYS A 139 -11.83 42.48 -2.95
N LEU A 140 -10.49 42.50 -2.90
CA LEU A 140 -9.78 42.44 -1.61
C LEU A 140 -8.44 43.19 -1.72
N LEU A 141 -8.14 44.01 -0.72
CA LEU A 141 -6.87 44.73 -0.60
C LEU A 141 -5.73 43.72 -0.49
N VAL A 142 -4.71 43.93 -1.33
CA VAL A 142 -3.49 43.12 -1.36
C VAL A 142 -2.66 43.45 -0.12
N GLY A 143 -2.42 42.45 0.73
CA GLY A 143 -1.63 42.56 1.96
C GLY A 143 -1.53 41.22 2.67
#